data_AF-A0A966BK45-F1
#
_entry.id   AF-A0A966BK45-F1
#
_cell.length_a   1.000
_cell.length_b   1.000
_cell.length_c   1.000
_cell.angle_alpha   90.00
_cell.angle_beta   90.00
_cell.angle_gamma   90.00
#
_symmetry.space_group_name_H-M   'P 1'
#
loop_
_entity.id
_entity.type
_entity.pdbx_description
1 polymer ?
#
loop_
_entity_poly.entity_id
_entity_poly.type
_entity_poly.pdbx_seq_one_letter_code
_entity_poly.pdbx_strand_id
1 'polypeptide(L)'
;MVLESSYNIDPAYFNTTYRDQLKIWNRTVKTRTVGDTGIIEINVYHVNPDQAQQISLAINDILINKNSLYQGGGQSVKINVIDQPIVSSYPVKPNIPQNLALALFGSLLMAIFYAYLWPEEKY
;
A
#
# COMPACT_ATOMS: atom_id res chain seq x y z
N MET A 1 19.09 4.49 -0.07
CA MET A 1 17.68 4.26 -0.46
C MET A 1 16.85 3.84 0.75
N VAL A 2 15.51 3.83 0.68
CA VAL A 2 14.62 3.36 1.76
C VAL A 2 14.97 1.92 2.18
N LEU A 3 15.36 1.09 1.23
CA LEU A 3 15.81 -0.30 1.43
C LEU A 3 17.17 -0.44 2.15
N GLU A 4 17.92 0.65 2.31
CA GLU A 4 19.23 0.68 2.98
C GLU A 4 19.17 1.41 4.33
N SER A 5 17.96 1.74 4.78
CA SER A 5 17.76 2.37 6.09
C SER A 5 17.93 1.34 7.20
N SER A 6 18.15 1.80 8.44
CA SER A 6 18.31 0.95 9.64
C SER A 6 17.05 0.15 10.04
N TYR A 7 16.01 0.20 9.21
CA TYR A 7 14.73 -0.47 9.44
C TYR A 7 14.73 -1.86 8.79
N ASN A 8 14.08 -2.83 9.43
CA ASN A 8 14.04 -4.23 8.99
C ASN A 8 13.01 -4.43 7.86
N ILE A 9 13.26 -3.80 6.71
CA ILE A 9 12.42 -3.89 5.51
C ILE A 9 12.86 -5.11 4.72
N ASP A 10 11.92 -5.99 4.36
CA ASP A 10 12.21 -7.16 3.54
C ASP A 10 12.53 -6.75 2.10
N PRO A 11 13.79 -6.87 1.64
CA PRO A 11 14.17 -6.51 0.27
C PRO A 11 13.61 -7.50 -0.75
N ALA A 12 13.23 -8.72 -0.34
CA ALA A 12 12.65 -9.71 -1.23
C ALA A 12 11.30 -9.23 -1.81
N TYR A 13 10.56 -8.40 -1.08
CA TYR A 13 9.32 -7.79 -1.55
C TYR A 13 9.51 -6.94 -2.82
N PHE A 14 10.70 -6.35 -3.00
CA PHE A 14 11.07 -5.56 -4.17
C PHE A 14 12.08 -6.27 -5.08
N ASN A 15 12.38 -7.55 -4.87
CA ASN A 15 13.44 -8.25 -5.59
C ASN A 15 13.00 -8.70 -7.01
N THR A 16 12.76 -7.72 -7.89
CA THR A 16 12.33 -7.91 -9.28
C THR A 16 13.12 -6.99 -10.22
N THR A 17 12.79 -6.97 -11.52
CA THR A 17 13.33 -5.97 -12.44
C THR A 17 13.06 -4.54 -11.96
N TYR A 18 13.91 -3.57 -12.33
CA TYR A 18 13.74 -2.16 -11.94
C TYR A 18 12.35 -1.60 -12.29
N ARG A 19 11.81 -1.97 -13.45
CA ARG A 19 10.48 -1.54 -13.88
C ARG A 19 9.39 -2.08 -12.96
N ASP A 20 9.53 -3.32 -12.51
CA ASP A 20 8.55 -3.94 -11.63
C ASP A 20 8.72 -3.45 -10.19
N GLN A 21 9.94 -3.15 -9.76
CA GLN A 21 10.23 -2.44 -8.50
C GLN A 21 9.49 -1.11 -8.43
N LEU A 22 9.56 -0.29 -9.48
CA LEU A 22 8.83 0.98 -9.55
C LEU A 22 7.31 0.79 -9.48
N LYS A 23 6.77 -0.26 -10.13
CA LYS A 23 5.34 -0.58 -10.06
C LYS A 23 4.93 -0.99 -8.66
N ILE A 24 5.72 -1.83 -7.99
CA ILE A 24 5.48 -2.27 -6.62
C ILE A 24 5.56 -1.04 -5.71
N TRP A 25 6.62 -0.25 -5.81
CA TRP A 25 6.78 0.99 -5.06
C TRP A 25 5.59 1.94 -5.20
N ASN A 26 5.10 2.18 -6.42
CA ASN A 26 3.94 3.04 -6.67
C ASN A 26 2.62 2.46 -6.11
N ARG A 27 2.55 1.14 -5.86
CA ARG A 27 1.39 0.51 -5.19
C ARG A 27 1.53 0.57 -3.67
N THR A 28 2.76 0.45 -3.18
CA THR A 28 3.13 0.48 -1.75
C THR A 28 3.04 1.89 -1.19
N VAL A 29 3.63 2.88 -1.86
CA VAL A 29 3.71 4.26 -1.35
C VAL A 29 2.86 5.17 -2.22
N LYS A 30 1.89 5.83 -1.59
CA LYS A 30 1.06 6.86 -2.20
C LYS A 30 1.26 8.17 -1.46
N THR A 31 1.56 9.22 -2.19
CA THR A 31 1.73 10.56 -1.64
C THR A 31 0.63 11.47 -2.16
N ARG A 32 0.20 12.42 -1.32
CA ARG A 32 -0.78 13.45 -1.66
C ARG A 32 -0.41 14.76 -0.99
N THR A 33 -0.55 15.87 -1.70
CA THR A 33 -0.45 17.21 -1.11
C THR A 33 -1.79 17.65 -0.54
N VAL A 34 -1.78 18.22 0.66
CA VAL A 34 -2.99 18.69 1.34
C VAL A 34 -3.23 20.15 0.97
N GLY A 35 -3.91 20.37 -0.16
CA GLY A 35 -4.17 21.71 -0.69
C GLY A 35 -2.88 22.52 -0.89
N ASP A 36 -2.93 23.81 -0.56
CA ASP A 36 -1.79 24.74 -0.67
C ASP A 36 -1.03 24.92 0.66
N THR A 37 -1.19 23.99 1.61
CA THR A 37 -0.64 24.12 2.98
C THR A 37 0.83 23.72 3.11
N GLY A 38 1.44 23.20 2.06
CA GLY A 38 2.79 22.61 2.10
C GLY A 38 2.87 21.27 2.84
N ILE A 39 1.75 20.70 3.26
CA ILE A 39 1.68 19.39 3.94
C ILE A 39 1.64 18.28 2.90
N ILE A 40 2.43 17.23 3.13
CA ILE A 40 2.47 16.01 2.33
C ILE A 40 1.96 14.85 3.18
N GLU A 41 0.88 14.23 2.74
CA GLU A 41 0.37 12.99 3.29
C GLU A 41 1.04 11.80 2.58
N ILE A 42 1.59 10.87 3.35
CA ILE A 42 2.26 9.67 2.86
C ILE A 42 1.54 8.44 3.39
N ASN A 43 0.89 7.70 2.49
CA ASN A 43 0.19 6.47 2.78
C ASN A 43 1.02 5.27 2.31
N VAL A 44 1.32 4.35 3.23
CA VAL A 44 2.11 3.15 2.95
C VAL A 44 1.23 1.89 3.09
N TYR A 45 1.26 1.04 2.08
CA TYR A 45 0.44 -0.16 1.97
C TYR A 45 1.32 -1.39 1.83
N HIS A 46 1.15 -2.33 2.74
CA HIS A 46 1.82 -3.62 2.69
C HIS A 46 0.92 -4.72 3.25
N VAL A 47 1.14 -5.97 2.84
CA VAL A 47 0.37 -7.14 3.33
C VAL A 47 0.64 -7.43 4.80
N ASN A 48 1.90 -7.25 5.22
CA ASN A 48 2.33 -7.26 6.61
C ASN A 48 2.27 -5.81 7.17
N PRO A 49 1.46 -5.55 8.22
CA PRO A 49 1.34 -4.23 8.84
C PRO A 49 2.66 -3.70 9.41
N ASP A 50 3.51 -4.55 9.99
CA ASP A 50 4.80 -4.16 10.55
C ASP A 50 5.72 -3.62 9.46
N GLN A 51 5.75 -4.28 8.30
CA GLN A 51 6.53 -3.83 7.14
C GLN A 51 6.02 -2.47 6.62
N ALA A 52 4.71 -2.21 6.63
CA ALA A 52 4.18 -0.90 6.27
C ALA A 52 4.68 0.19 7.23
N GLN A 53 4.72 -0.10 8.54
CA GLN A 53 5.24 0.80 9.56
C GLN A 53 6.73 1.09 9.34
N GLN A 54 7.54 0.04 9.17
CA GLN A 54 8.99 0.16 8.96
C GLN A 54 9.31 0.99 7.72
N ILE A 55 8.59 0.75 6.61
CA ILE A 55 8.75 1.54 5.38
C ILE A 55 8.36 3.01 5.62
N SER A 56 7.29 3.28 6.35
CA SER A 56 6.87 4.65 6.65
C SER A 56 7.89 5.39 7.53
N LEU A 57 8.42 4.74 8.56
CA LEU A 57 9.48 5.28 9.41
C LEU A 57 10.77 5.55 8.61
N ALA A 58 11.15 4.64 7.71
CA ALA A 58 12.29 4.81 6.82
C ALA A 58 12.12 5.99 5.85
N ILE A 59 10.91 6.17 5.31
CA ILE A 59 10.60 7.33 4.45
C ILE A 59 10.73 8.62 5.27
N ASN A 60 10.15 8.67 6.47
CA ASN A 60 10.25 9.84 7.35
C ASN A 60 11.71 10.17 7.69
N ASP A 61 12.51 9.17 8.07
CA ASP A 61 13.94 9.34 8.38
C ASP A 61 14.71 9.93 7.19
N ILE A 62 14.51 9.38 5.99
CA ILE A 62 15.17 9.87 4.78
C ILE A 62 14.71 11.28 4.43
N LEU A 63 13.41 11.57 4.54
CA LEU A 63 12.90 12.91 4.28
C LEU A 63 13.46 13.92 5.27
N ILE A 64 13.57 13.60 6.56
CA ILE A 64 14.09 14.54 7.55
C ILE A 64 15.61 14.68 7.43
N ASN A 65 16.34 13.57 7.39
CA ASN A 65 17.81 13.57 7.52
C ASN A 65 18.54 13.71 6.20
N LYS A 66 17.89 13.36 5.07
CA LYS A 66 18.48 13.44 3.73
C LYS A 66 17.79 14.47 2.84
N ASN A 67 17.01 15.39 3.41
CA ASN A 67 16.37 16.47 2.63
C ASN A 67 17.37 17.29 1.80
N SER A 68 18.60 17.44 2.27
CA SER A 68 19.64 18.24 1.61
C SER A 68 20.08 17.67 0.27
N LEU A 69 19.92 16.36 0.06
CA LEU A 69 20.21 15.70 -1.22
C LEU A 69 19.23 16.10 -2.33
N TYR A 70 18.06 16.62 -1.96
CA TYR A 70 16.98 16.95 -2.88
C TYR A 70 16.78 18.46 -3.06
N GLN A 71 17.57 19.27 -2.34
CA GLN A 71 17.49 20.73 -2.38
C GLN A 71 18.71 21.31 -3.10
N GLY A 72 18.48 22.26 -3.99
CA GLY A 72 19.54 22.96 -4.69
C GLY A 72 20.34 23.87 -3.74
N GLY A 73 21.62 23.57 -3.56
CA GLY A 73 22.71 24.51 -3.25
C GLY A 73 22.45 25.67 -2.29
N GLY A 74 21.82 25.45 -1.13
CA GLY A 74 21.82 26.43 -0.02
C GLY A 74 20.45 26.81 0.55
N GLN A 75 19.35 26.28 0.02
CA GLN A 75 18.03 26.42 0.64
C GLN A 75 17.86 25.33 1.70
N SER A 76 17.50 25.70 2.94
CA SER A 76 17.19 24.78 4.02
C SER A 76 15.69 24.77 4.30
N VAL A 77 15.00 23.77 3.74
CA VAL A 77 13.60 23.50 4.05
C VAL A 77 13.56 22.64 5.31
N LYS A 78 12.93 23.18 6.35
CA LYS A 78 12.68 22.43 7.58
C LYS A 78 11.49 21.49 7.37
N ILE A 79 11.75 20.19 7.31
CA ILE A 79 10.72 19.16 7.28
C ILE A 79 10.42 18.73 8.70
N ASN A 80 9.17 18.88 9.13
CA ASN A 80 8.69 18.41 10.42
C ASN A 80 7.63 17.33 10.20
N VAL A 81 7.69 16.27 11.00
CA VAL A 81 6.63 15.25 11.05
C VAL A 81 5.49 15.82 11.89
N ILE A 82 4.31 15.93 11.28
CA ILE A 82 3.09 16.38 11.95
C ILE A 82 2.53 15.22 12.79
N ASP A 83 2.39 14.04 12.16
CA ASP A 83 1.84 12.84 12.78
C ASP A 83 2.76 11.64 12.61
N GLN A 84 2.83 10.79 13.65
CA GLN A 84 3.60 9.54 13.59
C GLN A 84 2.89 8.50 12.73
N PRO A 85 3.64 7.57 12.07
CA PRO A 85 3.03 6.49 11.31
C PRO A 85 2.14 5.60 12.19
N ILE A 86 0.84 5.63 11.92
CA ILE A 86 -0.14 4.73 12.54
C ILE A 86 -0.48 3.58 11.59
N VAL A 87 -0.62 2.38 12.15
CA VAL A 87 -0.90 1.16 11.40
C VAL A 87 -2.38 0.81 11.56
N SER A 88 -3.07 0.55 10.46
CA SER A 88 -4.46 0.09 10.51
C SER A 88 -4.54 -1.36 10.99
N SER A 89 -5.42 -1.64 11.94
CA SER A 89 -5.77 -3.00 12.36
C SER A 89 -6.75 -3.70 11.42
N TYR A 90 -7.35 -2.96 10.48
CA TYR A 90 -8.36 -3.46 9.54
C TYR A 90 -7.87 -3.45 8.09
N PRO A 91 -8.39 -4.33 7.22
CA PRO A 91 -8.04 -4.35 5.81
C PRO A 91 -8.43 -3.02 5.13
N VAL A 92 -7.43 -2.32 4.59
CA VAL A 92 -7.63 -0.99 3.96
C VAL A 92 -7.80 -1.05 2.45
N LYS A 93 -7.57 -2.21 1.82
CA LYS A 93 -7.72 -2.42 0.38
C LYS A 93 -8.35 -3.78 0.08
N PRO A 94 -9.40 -3.84 -0.76
CA PRO A 94 -9.97 -5.09 -1.20
C PRO A 94 -9.02 -5.85 -2.16
N ASN A 95 -8.96 -7.17 -2.02
CA ASN A 95 -8.26 -8.03 -2.97
C ASN A 95 -9.20 -8.37 -4.13
N ILE A 96 -9.20 -7.54 -5.17
CA ILE A 96 -10.15 -7.67 -6.30
C ILE A 96 -10.13 -9.07 -6.95
N PRO A 97 -8.97 -9.66 -7.30
CA PRO A 97 -8.94 -11.02 -7.85
C PRO A 97 -9.56 -12.08 -6.93
N GLN A 98 -9.23 -12.04 -5.63
CA GLN A 98 -9.75 -12.99 -4.66
C GLN A 98 -11.25 -12.82 -4.44
N ASN A 99 -11.71 -11.58 -4.30
CA ASN A 99 -13.13 -11.26 -4.13
C ASN A 99 -13.95 -11.68 -5.35
N LEU A 100 -13.43 -11.47 -6.56
CA LEU A 100 -14.08 -11.90 -7.79
C LEU A 100 -14.19 -13.43 -7.87
N ALA A 101 -13.11 -14.15 -7.53
CA ALA A 101 -13.14 -15.61 -7.50
C ALA A 101 -14.21 -16.12 -6.50
N LEU A 102 -14.23 -15.57 -5.28
CA LEU A 102 -15.23 -15.91 -4.27
C LEU A 102 -16.65 -15.61 -4.74
N ALA A 103 -16.86 -14.48 -5.40
CA ALA A 103 -18.17 -14.11 -5.95
C ALA A 103 -18.63 -15.09 -7.03
N LEU A 104 -17.73 -15.48 -7.95
CA LEU A 104 -18.04 -16.45 -9.01
C LEU A 104 -18.41 -17.82 -8.42
N PHE A 105 -17.57 -18.36 -7.52
CA PHE A 105 -17.86 -19.65 -6.88
C PHE A 105 -19.13 -19.60 -6.03
N GLY A 106 -19.32 -18.52 -5.26
CA GLY A 106 -20.53 -18.31 -4.47
C GLY A 106 -21.78 -18.27 -5.33
N SER A 107 -21.75 -17.52 -6.43
CA SER A 107 -22.88 -17.43 -7.37
C SER A 107 -23.19 -18.77 -8.02
N LEU A 108 -22.17 -19.57 -8.38
CA LEU A 108 -22.35 -20.88 -8.99
C LEU A 108 -23.02 -21.86 -8.00
N LEU A 109 -22.55 -21.89 -6.76
CA LEU A 109 -23.15 -22.73 -5.71
C LEU A 109 -24.60 -22.33 -5.44
N MET A 110 -24.89 -21.02 -5.37
CA MET A 110 -26.24 -20.52 -5.19
C MET A 110 -27.15 -20.85 -6.38
N ALA A 111 -26.63 -20.80 -7.61
CA ALA A 111 -27.39 -21.17 -8.80
C ALA A 111 -27.73 -22.67 -8.82
N ILE A 112 -26.77 -23.54 -8.46
CA ILE A 112 -27.00 -24.99 -8.34
C ILE A 112 -28.03 -25.28 -7.24
N PHE A 113 -27.87 -24.65 -6.07
CA PHE A 113 -28.78 -24.80 -4.95
C PHE A 113 -30.20 -24.36 -5.31
N TYR A 114 -30.34 -23.23 -6.00
CA TYR A 114 -31.62 -22.72 -6.49
C TYR A 114 -32.27 -23.69 -7.48
N ALA A 115 -31.51 -24.18 -8.46
CA ALA A 115 -32.00 -25.15 -9.44
C ALA A 115 -32.42 -26.49 -8.80
N TYR A 116 -31.79 -26.89 -7.70
CA TYR A 116 -32.17 -28.09 -6.96
C TYR A 116 -33.49 -27.91 -6.17
N LEU A 117 -33.74 -26.72 -5.61
CA LEU A 117 -34.95 -26.45 -4.84
C LEU A 117 -36.18 -26.19 -5.70
N TRP A 118 -36.01 -25.60 -6.89
CA TRP A 118 -37.08 -25.36 -7.86
C TRP A 118 -36.80 -26.06 -9.19
N PRO A 119 -36.83 -27.39 -9.24
CA PRO A 119 -36.83 -28.10 -10.50
C PRO A 119 -38.18 -27.84 -11.19
N GLU A 120 -38.18 -27.06 -12.27
CA GLU A 120 -39.37 -26.92 -13.13
C GLU A 120 -39.75 -28.31 -13.68
N GLU A 121 -40.94 -28.80 -13.35
CA GLU A 121 -41.47 -30.02 -13.95
C GLU A 121 -41.63 -29.79 -15.45
N LYS A 122 -40.90 -30.58 -16.25
CA LYS A 122 -41.04 -30.65 -17.70
C LYS A 122 -42.46 -31.14 -18.03
N TYR A 123 -43.30 -30.25 -18.56
CA TYR A 123 -44.49 -30.59 -19.34
C TYR A 123 -44.10 -31.18 -20.70
#